data_AF-A0A7C7L6V9-F1
#
_entry.id   AF-A0A7C7L6V9-F1
#
_cell.length_a   1.000
_cell.length_b   1.000
_cell.length_c   1.000
_cell.angle_alpha   90.00
_cell.angle_beta   90.00
_cell.angle_gamma   90.00
#
_symmetry.space_group_name_H-M   'P 1'
#
loop_
_entity.id
_entity.type
_entity.pdbx_description
1 polymer ?
#
loop_
_entity_poly.entity_id
_entity_poly.type
_entity_poly.pdbx_seq_one_letter_code
_entity_poly.pdbx_strand_id
1 'polypeptide(L)'
;MYEDLAGRFSEYTVILRPDRDEPEWWAGAPSVLRTDGGTFFLAARMREGVSPRGRRGYEVRVLESEDGRNFRPLHSIKREEVPIPGLERPSLVRDPKTGKFKLYLCGPQKHGWGILKLEDVDHPAKFDPKTAHTVLVALPPEGDLVSVCSYKDPLVLWDGERWHLYVIGADRVERTYHFTSSDGEKWTPDPGNPVLDSGGWHNFYTRPACVLPDGVGYLFVYEGSNLSWRDPVYNIATGQAYTLDLSHIIDITPSEPL
;
A
#
# COMPACT_ATOMS: atom_id res chain seq x y z
N MET A 1 12.64 -24.38 -16.69
CA MET A 1 12.91 -22.96 -16.40
C MET A 1 11.87 -22.34 -15.46
N TYR A 2 10.59 -22.76 -15.48
CA TYR A 2 9.57 -22.28 -14.54
C TYR A 2 9.43 -23.09 -13.23
N GLU A 3 9.71 -24.41 -13.22
CA GLU A 3 9.71 -25.22 -11.98
C GLU A 3 10.73 -24.74 -10.92
N ASP A 4 11.74 -23.97 -11.35
CA ASP A 4 12.78 -23.40 -10.47
C ASP A 4 12.31 -22.12 -9.74
N LEU A 5 11.30 -21.40 -10.26
CA LEU A 5 10.85 -20.14 -9.65
C LEU A 5 10.00 -20.37 -8.40
N ALA A 6 9.09 -21.35 -8.43
CA ALA A 6 8.28 -21.72 -7.27
C ALA A 6 9.16 -22.24 -6.11
N GLY A 7 10.19 -23.03 -6.42
CA GLY A 7 11.18 -23.49 -5.44
C GLY A 7 11.91 -22.34 -4.73
N ARG A 8 12.17 -21.23 -5.43
CA ARG A 8 12.81 -20.04 -4.84
C ARG A 8 11.94 -19.30 -3.83
N PHE A 9 10.62 -19.52 -3.83
CA PHE A 9 9.72 -19.00 -2.79
C PHE A 9 9.64 -19.90 -1.54
N SER A 10 10.21 -21.11 -1.59
CA SER A 10 10.31 -21.97 -0.39
C SER A 10 11.39 -21.50 0.59
N GLU A 11 12.39 -20.77 0.10
CA GLU A 11 13.43 -20.15 0.92
C GLU A 11 13.05 -18.70 1.24
N TYR A 12 12.75 -18.42 2.51
CA TYR A 12 12.44 -17.08 2.98
C TYR A 12 13.09 -16.78 4.33
N THR A 13 13.31 -15.50 4.60
CA THR A 13 13.72 -15.01 5.92
C THR A 13 12.60 -14.12 6.47
N VAL A 14 12.14 -14.42 7.68
CA VAL A 14 11.12 -13.61 8.36
C VAL A 14 11.77 -12.37 8.95
N ILE A 15 11.50 -11.22 8.35
CA ILE A 15 12.01 -9.91 8.82
C ILE A 15 11.27 -9.46 10.09
N LEU A 16 9.95 -9.62 10.13
CA LEU A 16 9.11 -9.14 11.23
C LEU A 16 8.01 -10.15 11.52
N ARG A 17 7.89 -10.53 12.79
CA ARG A 17 6.80 -11.36 13.33
C ARG A 17 5.76 -10.48 14.00
N PRO A 18 4.50 -10.93 14.12
CA PRO A 18 3.58 -10.32 15.07
C PRO A 18 4.15 -10.38 16.49
N ASP A 19 3.70 -9.48 17.36
CA ASP A 19 4.13 -9.47 18.77
C ASP A 19 3.57 -10.66 19.56
N ARG A 20 2.60 -11.39 18.99
CA ARG A 20 2.02 -12.62 19.52
C ARG A 20 1.77 -13.64 18.41
N ASP A 21 2.04 -14.90 18.71
CA ASP A 21 1.68 -16.03 17.84
C ASP A 21 0.28 -16.52 18.20
N GLU A 22 -0.73 -15.75 17.78
CA GLU A 22 -2.15 -15.97 18.08
C GLU A 22 -2.99 -15.75 16.80
N PRO A 23 -4.17 -16.37 16.68
CA PRO A 23 -5.06 -16.12 15.56
C PRO A 23 -5.33 -14.63 15.36
N GLU A 24 -5.32 -14.19 14.10
CA GLU A 24 -5.51 -12.80 13.70
C GLU A 24 -4.40 -11.81 14.11
N TRP A 25 -3.31 -12.25 14.75
CA TRP A 25 -2.12 -11.41 14.93
C TRP A 25 -1.17 -11.56 13.76
N TRP A 26 -0.79 -10.44 13.13
CA TRP A 26 0.19 -10.47 12.05
C TRP A 26 0.95 -9.15 11.91
N ALA A 27 2.14 -9.24 11.30
CA ALA A 27 2.92 -8.12 10.82
C ALA A 27 3.01 -8.21 9.30
N GLY A 28 2.69 -7.14 8.58
CA GLY A 28 2.55 -7.21 7.13
C GLY A 28 2.20 -5.89 6.47
N ALA A 29 1.71 -5.98 5.23
CA ALA A 29 1.48 -4.84 4.35
C ALA A 29 2.67 -3.86 4.30
N PRO A 30 3.88 -4.33 3.97
CA PRO A 30 5.08 -3.52 4.11
C PRO A 30 5.23 -2.49 2.99
N SER A 31 5.93 -1.41 3.30
CA SER A 31 6.58 -0.52 2.34
C SER A 31 8.08 -0.53 2.63
N VAL A 32 8.89 -0.81 1.63
CA VAL A 32 10.35 -0.82 1.75
C VAL A 32 10.96 0.18 0.78
N LEU A 33 11.99 0.90 1.24
CA LEU A 33 12.83 1.71 0.37
C LEU A 33 14.30 1.49 0.71
N ARG A 34 15.16 1.73 -0.28
CA ARG A 34 16.62 1.74 -0.13
C ARG A 34 17.13 3.14 -0.48
N THR A 35 18.00 3.69 0.36
CA THR A 35 18.66 4.97 0.09
C THR A 35 19.88 4.79 -0.82
N ASP A 36 20.39 5.88 -1.39
CA ASP A 36 21.60 5.86 -2.22
C ASP A 36 22.84 5.38 -1.44
N GLY A 37 22.86 5.63 -0.12
CA GLY A 37 23.89 5.14 0.80
C GLY A 37 23.78 3.65 1.13
N GLY A 38 22.77 2.95 0.62
CA GLY A 38 22.58 1.52 0.79
C GLY A 38 21.74 1.12 2.01
N THR A 39 21.33 2.06 2.87
CA THR A 39 20.46 1.80 4.02
C THR A 39 19.03 1.48 3.55
N PHE A 40 18.43 0.45 4.14
CA PHE A 40 17.05 0.06 3.93
C PHE A 40 16.19 0.58 5.08
N PHE A 41 15.00 1.07 4.74
CA PHE A 41 13.94 1.33 5.71
C PHE A 41 12.70 0.56 5.32
N LEU A 42 12.00 0.01 6.30
CA LEU A 42 10.77 -0.73 6.12
C LEU A 42 9.71 -0.20 7.09
N ALA A 43 8.53 0.16 6.58
CA ALA A 43 7.37 0.45 7.40
C ALA A 43 6.36 -0.70 7.23
N ALA A 44 5.91 -1.30 8.33
CA ALA A 44 4.94 -2.39 8.33
C ALA A 44 3.76 -2.08 9.25
N ARG A 45 2.59 -2.57 8.86
CA ARG A 45 1.42 -2.58 9.73
C ARG A 45 1.51 -3.74 10.71
N MET A 46 1.30 -3.45 11.99
CA MET A 46 1.09 -4.43 13.04
C MET A 46 -0.40 -4.54 13.34
N ARG A 47 -0.94 -5.77 13.30
CA ARG A 47 -2.37 -6.04 13.53
C ARG A 47 -2.58 -7.09 14.62
N GLU A 48 -3.66 -6.91 15.38
CA GLU A 48 -4.18 -7.85 16.37
C GLU A 48 -5.62 -8.31 16.04
N GLY A 49 -6.10 -9.33 16.77
CA GLY A 49 -7.43 -9.94 16.57
C GLY A 49 -8.56 -9.50 17.51
N VAL A 50 -8.24 -8.83 18.60
CA VAL A 50 -9.13 -8.53 19.73
C VAL A 50 -9.95 -7.25 19.54
N SER A 51 -9.45 -6.23 18.85
CA SER A 51 -10.20 -4.99 18.64
C SER A 51 -11.31 -5.14 17.60
N PRO A 52 -12.32 -4.25 17.64
CA PRO A 52 -13.32 -4.13 16.58
C PRO A 52 -12.69 -3.92 15.20
N ARG A 53 -13.41 -4.33 14.14
CA ARG A 53 -13.01 -4.07 12.75
C ARG A 53 -12.71 -2.59 12.52
N GLY A 54 -11.71 -2.31 11.71
CA GLY A 54 -11.19 -0.96 11.47
C GLY A 54 -10.25 -0.43 12.56
N ARG A 55 -10.17 -1.07 13.73
CA ARG A 55 -9.26 -0.66 14.81
C ARG A 55 -8.06 -1.58 14.96
N ARG A 56 -8.14 -2.81 14.45
CA ARG A 56 -7.17 -3.90 14.66
C ARG A 56 -5.72 -3.59 14.27
N GLY A 57 -5.46 -2.68 13.34
CA GLY A 57 -4.10 -2.20 13.10
C GLY A 57 -3.71 -1.21 14.19
N TYR A 58 -2.87 -1.66 15.12
CA TYR A 58 -2.52 -0.90 16.32
C TYR A 58 -1.26 -0.06 16.16
N GLU A 59 -0.41 -0.39 15.19
CA GLU A 59 0.89 0.27 15.00
C GLU A 59 1.32 0.22 13.53
N VAL A 60 1.98 1.28 13.08
CA VAL A 60 2.93 1.24 11.96
C VAL A 60 4.34 1.23 12.56
N ARG A 61 5.04 0.11 12.37
CA ARG A 61 6.40 -0.11 12.86
C ARG A 61 7.39 0.22 11.75
N VAL A 62 8.31 1.13 12.02
CA VAL A 62 9.42 1.47 11.11
C VAL A 62 10.67 0.74 11.58
N LEU A 63 11.37 0.11 10.64
CA LEU A 63 12.60 -0.61 10.85
C LEU A 63 13.70 -0.10 9.93
N GLU A 64 14.95 -0.33 10.30
CA GLU A 64 16.13 -0.02 9.50
C GLU A 64 17.06 -1.22 9.35
N SER A 65 17.80 -1.27 8.25
CA SER A 65 18.78 -2.31 7.96
C SER A 65 19.90 -1.78 7.07
N GLU A 66 21.12 -2.29 7.24
CA GLU A 66 22.28 -1.98 6.39
C GLU A 66 22.48 -2.98 5.26
N ASP A 67 21.88 -4.18 5.37
CA ASP A 67 22.07 -5.29 4.44
C ASP A 67 20.77 -5.76 3.76
N GLY A 68 19.63 -5.17 4.13
CA GLY A 68 18.30 -5.50 3.61
C GLY A 68 17.78 -6.86 4.07
N ARG A 69 18.41 -7.49 5.07
CA ARG A 69 18.04 -8.79 5.62
C ARG A 69 17.82 -8.74 7.13
N ASN A 70 18.73 -8.08 7.84
CA ASN A 70 18.71 -7.92 9.28
C ASN A 70 18.14 -6.54 9.63
N PHE A 71 16.86 -6.49 9.98
CA PHE A 71 16.17 -5.26 10.36
C PHE A 71 16.08 -5.11 11.87
N ARG A 72 16.26 -3.88 12.36
CA ARG A 72 16.01 -3.50 13.75
C ARG A 72 14.88 -2.47 13.84
N PRO A 73 13.99 -2.55 14.84
CA PRO A 73 12.98 -1.51 15.06
C PRO A 73 13.64 -0.15 15.26
N LEU A 74 13.13 0.84 14.56
CA LEU A 74 13.61 2.23 14.57
C LEU A 74 12.58 3.16 15.22
N HIS A 75 11.30 2.98 14.89
CA HIS A 75 10.22 3.82 15.38
C HIS A 75 8.89 3.07 15.43
N SER A 76 8.00 3.48 16.32
CA SER A 76 6.66 2.90 16.52
C SER A 76 5.64 4.03 16.49
N ILE A 77 4.73 4.00 15.51
CA ILE A 77 3.64 4.96 15.38
C ILE A 77 2.35 4.24 15.76
N LYS A 78 1.82 4.49 16.96
CA LYS A 78 0.61 3.82 17.43
C LYS A 78 -0.65 4.52 16.94
N ARG A 79 -1.72 3.77 16.75
CA ARG A 79 -3.03 4.32 16.36
C ARG A 79 -3.55 5.37 17.36
N GLU A 80 -3.19 5.26 18.64
CA GLU A 80 -3.59 6.19 19.70
C GLU A 80 -2.90 7.57 19.57
N GLU A 81 -1.86 7.68 18.76
CA GLU A 81 -1.06 8.90 18.58
C GLU A 81 -1.42 9.67 17.29
N VAL A 82 -2.29 9.10 16.46
CA VAL A 82 -2.78 9.67 15.20
C VAL A 82 -4.29 9.94 15.28
N PRO A 83 -4.84 10.86 14.47
CA PRO A 83 -6.26 11.24 14.53
C PRO A 83 -7.21 10.23 13.85
N ILE A 84 -6.89 8.93 13.91
CA ILE A 84 -7.69 7.84 13.34
C ILE A 84 -7.69 6.61 14.25
N PRO A 85 -8.77 5.82 14.27
CA PRO A 85 -8.95 4.77 15.29
C PRO A 85 -8.21 3.46 14.98
N GLY A 86 -7.51 3.37 13.85
CA GLY A 86 -6.75 2.19 13.43
C GLY A 86 -5.93 2.47 12.18
N LEU A 87 -4.92 1.64 11.96
CA LEU A 87 -3.95 1.78 10.87
C LEU A 87 -4.07 0.62 9.87
N GLU A 88 -3.85 0.92 8.60
CA GLU A 88 -3.75 -0.02 7.47
C GLU A 88 -2.34 0.05 6.85
N ARG A 89 -2.18 -0.32 5.57
CA ARG A 89 -0.86 -0.31 4.90
C ARG A 89 -0.24 1.09 4.91
N PRO A 90 1.03 1.25 5.34
CA PRO A 90 1.80 2.48 5.15
C PRO A 90 2.46 2.54 3.76
N SER A 91 2.80 3.75 3.31
CA SER A 91 3.73 3.97 2.18
C SER A 91 4.87 4.90 2.62
N LEU A 92 6.10 4.39 2.62
CA LEU A 92 7.31 5.12 2.98
C LEU A 92 8.11 5.40 1.71
N VAL A 93 8.37 6.68 1.42
CA VAL A 93 9.15 7.12 0.27
C VAL A 93 10.16 8.20 0.66
N ARG A 94 11.12 8.44 -0.21
CA ARG A 94 12.09 9.53 -0.05
C ARG A 94 11.94 10.50 -1.20
N ASP A 95 11.81 11.78 -0.86
CA ASP A 95 11.72 12.87 -1.81
C ASP A 95 13.07 13.04 -2.52
N PRO A 96 13.14 12.87 -3.85
CA PRO A 96 14.40 12.99 -4.58
C PRO A 96 14.89 14.44 -4.68
N LYS A 97 14.01 15.44 -4.50
CA LYS A 97 14.37 16.86 -4.57
C LYS A 97 14.90 17.38 -3.24
N THR A 98 14.25 17.00 -2.13
CA THR A 98 14.60 17.51 -0.80
C THR A 98 15.44 16.53 0.03
N GLY A 99 15.46 15.25 -0.36
CA GLY A 99 16.09 14.17 0.40
C GLY A 99 15.33 13.73 1.65
N LYS A 100 14.21 14.40 1.98
CA LYS A 100 13.37 14.09 3.14
C LYS A 100 12.55 12.83 2.92
N PHE A 101 12.18 12.19 4.02
CA PHE A 101 11.30 11.03 4.04
C PHE A 101 9.85 11.47 4.19
N LYS A 102 8.97 10.87 3.39
CA LYS A 102 7.52 11.03 3.48
C LYS A 102 6.91 9.70 3.92
N LEU A 103 6.00 9.74 4.89
CA LEU A 103 5.24 8.58 5.33
C LEU A 103 3.75 8.84 5.19
N TYR A 104 3.10 8.03 4.36
CA TYR A 104 1.67 7.99 4.18
C TYR A 104 1.08 6.87 5.04
N LEU A 105 0.00 7.17 5.71
CA LEU A 105 -0.78 6.26 6.55
C LEU A 105 -2.17 6.07 5.94
N CYS A 106 -2.85 5.02 6.35
CA CYS A 106 -4.24 4.76 5.95
C CYS A 106 -5.03 4.28 7.15
N GLY A 107 -6.31 4.65 7.21
CA GLY A 107 -7.24 4.11 8.20
C GLY A 107 -8.64 4.71 8.12
N PRO A 108 -9.52 4.33 9.08
CA PRO A 108 -10.89 4.80 9.10
C PRO A 108 -10.99 6.31 9.27
N GLN A 109 -11.90 6.92 8.53
CA GLN A 109 -12.24 8.33 8.56
C GLN A 109 -13.69 8.50 9.01
N LYS A 110 -14.18 9.75 9.07
CA LYS A 110 -15.60 10.04 9.35
C LYS A 110 -16.53 9.29 8.37
N HIS A 111 -16.14 9.21 7.10
CA HIS A 111 -16.83 8.48 6.06
C HIS A 111 -15.81 7.58 5.36
N GLY A 112 -15.96 6.27 5.55
CA GLY A 112 -15.08 5.28 4.92
C GLY A 112 -13.63 5.29 5.41
N TRP A 113 -12.70 5.11 4.47
CA TRP A 113 -11.26 5.12 4.69
C TRP A 113 -10.60 6.24 3.89
N GLY A 114 -9.46 6.71 4.37
CA GLY A 114 -8.65 7.70 3.67
C GLY A 114 -7.17 7.57 3.96
N ILE A 115 -6.41 8.39 3.24
CA ILE A 115 -4.96 8.48 3.31
C ILE A 115 -4.57 9.73 4.09
N LEU A 116 -3.67 9.54 5.04
CA LEU A 116 -3.04 10.61 5.80
C LEU A 116 -1.56 10.65 5.47
N LYS A 117 -0.92 11.76 5.81
CA LYS A 117 0.52 11.94 5.70
C LYS A 117 1.05 12.59 6.98
N LEU A 118 2.26 12.20 7.37
CA LEU A 118 3.03 12.89 8.41
C LEU A 118 3.90 14.00 7.80
N GLU A 119 4.34 14.94 8.61
CA GLU A 119 5.32 15.94 8.17
C GLU A 119 6.61 15.30 7.66
N ASP A 120 7.23 15.94 6.68
CA ASP A 120 8.43 15.43 6.03
C ASP A 120 9.65 15.59 6.94
N VAL A 121 10.41 14.52 7.10
CA VAL A 121 11.54 14.47 8.05
C VAL A 121 12.85 14.11 7.39
N ASP A 122 13.97 14.52 7.99
CA ASP A 122 15.29 14.19 7.44
C ASP A 122 15.71 12.74 7.73
N HIS A 123 15.01 12.05 8.65
CA HIS A 123 15.26 10.66 9.02
C HIS A 123 13.98 9.99 9.53
N PRO A 124 13.66 8.73 9.17
CA PRO A 124 12.41 8.08 9.58
C PRO A 124 12.18 7.99 11.11
N ALA A 125 13.24 7.99 11.90
CA ALA A 125 13.17 8.05 13.36
C ALA A 125 12.52 9.35 13.91
N LYS A 126 12.41 10.40 13.08
CA LYS A 126 11.91 11.71 13.47
C LYS A 126 10.44 11.93 13.14
N PHE A 127 9.75 10.96 12.52
CA PHE A 127 8.31 11.11 12.24
C PHE A 127 7.54 11.39 13.53
N ASP A 128 6.76 12.47 13.54
CA ASP A 128 5.86 12.82 14.64
C ASP A 128 4.41 12.44 14.26
N PRO A 129 3.82 11.42 14.91
CA PRO A 129 2.44 11.00 14.66
C PRO A 129 1.41 12.13 14.77
N LYS A 130 1.67 13.15 15.62
CA LYS A 130 0.75 14.26 15.87
C LYS A 130 0.61 15.20 14.68
N THR A 131 1.53 15.11 13.72
CA THR A 131 1.50 15.90 12.49
C THR A 131 0.63 15.29 11.39
N ALA A 132 0.02 14.13 11.67
CA ALA A 132 -0.86 13.45 10.73
C ALA A 132 -2.00 14.34 10.26
N HIS A 133 -2.10 14.50 8.94
CA HIS A 133 -3.17 15.22 8.28
C HIS A 133 -3.65 14.45 7.04
N THR A 134 -4.93 14.59 6.73
CA THR A 134 -5.56 13.90 5.60
C THR A 134 -5.12 14.51 4.27
N VAL A 135 -4.68 13.66 3.33
CA VAL A 135 -4.27 14.07 1.97
C VAL A 135 -5.19 13.51 0.89
N LEU A 136 -5.93 12.43 1.16
CA LEU A 136 -6.91 11.88 0.24
C LEU A 136 -8.07 11.20 0.98
N VAL A 137 -9.29 11.58 0.65
CA VAL A 137 -10.54 10.93 1.09
C VAL A 137 -11.52 10.89 -0.06
N ALA A 138 -12.36 9.86 -0.08
CA ALA A 138 -13.51 9.84 -0.97
C ALA A 138 -14.59 10.81 -0.45
N LEU A 139 -15.35 11.39 -1.37
CA LEU A 139 -16.53 12.17 -1.00
C LEU A 139 -17.61 11.21 -0.43
N PRO A 140 -18.41 11.66 0.54
CA PRO A 140 -19.57 10.90 0.96
C PRO A 140 -20.47 10.58 -0.25
N PRO A 141 -21.09 9.39 -0.32
CA PRO A 141 -22.03 9.08 -1.39
C PRO A 141 -23.19 10.08 -1.38
N GLU A 142 -23.53 10.61 -2.56
CA GLU A 142 -24.67 11.49 -2.77
C GLU A 142 -25.83 10.67 -3.36
N GLY A 143 -26.94 10.57 -2.62
CA GLY A 143 -28.11 9.81 -3.05
C GLY A 143 -27.91 8.29 -3.06
N ASP A 144 -28.69 7.60 -3.88
CA ASP A 144 -28.74 6.12 -3.91
C ASP A 144 -27.78 5.49 -4.94
N LEU A 145 -27.05 6.30 -5.70
CA LEU A 145 -26.11 5.81 -6.71
C LEU A 145 -24.85 5.24 -6.05
N VAL A 146 -24.35 4.13 -6.59
CA VAL A 146 -23.09 3.54 -6.13
C VAL A 146 -21.93 4.46 -6.52
N SER A 147 -21.19 4.93 -5.53
CA SER A 147 -19.96 5.70 -5.70
C SER A 147 -18.85 5.15 -4.82
N VAL A 148 -17.61 5.43 -5.20
CA VAL A 148 -16.44 5.15 -4.36
C VAL A 148 -16.58 5.94 -3.07
N CYS A 149 -16.52 5.25 -1.94
CA CYS A 149 -16.71 5.84 -0.62
C CYS A 149 -15.49 5.66 0.28
N SER A 150 -14.40 5.10 -0.22
CA SER A 150 -13.18 4.83 0.54
C SER A 150 -11.95 4.72 -0.36
N TYR A 151 -10.82 5.25 0.12
CA TYR A 151 -9.49 4.99 -0.44
C TYR A 151 -8.60 4.35 0.61
N LYS A 152 -7.95 3.24 0.24
CA LYS A 152 -7.13 2.41 1.14
C LYS A 152 -5.77 2.08 0.55
N ASP A 153 -4.87 1.65 1.44
CA ASP A 153 -3.62 0.99 1.12
C ASP A 153 -2.76 1.70 0.07
N PRO A 154 -2.20 2.88 0.41
CA PRO A 154 -1.44 3.70 -0.51
C PRO A 154 -0.16 3.00 -0.97
N LEU A 155 0.14 3.14 -2.26
CA LEU A 155 1.43 2.86 -2.86
C LEU A 155 1.88 4.13 -3.58
N VAL A 156 2.90 4.78 -3.01
CA VAL A 156 3.46 6.03 -3.53
C VAL A 156 4.79 5.77 -4.21
N LEU A 157 5.02 6.38 -5.36
CA LEU A 157 6.32 6.38 -6.05
C LEU A 157 6.57 7.70 -6.78
N TRP A 158 7.82 7.91 -7.17
CA TRP A 158 8.26 9.03 -8.01
C TRP A 158 8.74 8.48 -9.35
N ASP A 159 8.26 9.05 -10.47
CA ASP A 159 8.62 8.59 -11.82
C ASP A 159 9.84 9.31 -12.43
N GLY A 160 10.31 10.38 -11.80
CA GLY A 160 11.34 11.28 -12.32
C GLY A 160 10.86 12.73 -12.42
N GLU A 161 9.55 12.93 -12.54
CA GLU A 161 8.93 14.23 -12.81
C GLU A 161 7.83 14.58 -11.80
N ARG A 162 7.03 13.59 -11.37
CA ARG A 162 5.87 13.74 -10.48
C ARG A 162 5.69 12.55 -9.55
N TRP A 163 4.92 12.76 -8.50
CA TRP A 163 4.48 11.71 -7.59
C TRP A 163 3.27 10.98 -8.16
N HIS A 164 3.27 9.67 -8.00
CA HIS A 164 2.16 8.78 -8.30
C HIS A 164 1.68 8.14 -7.00
N LEU A 165 0.37 8.06 -6.82
CA LEU A 165 -0.30 7.38 -5.73
C LEU A 165 -1.30 6.40 -6.32
N TYR A 166 -1.07 5.12 -6.08
CA TYR A 166 -2.09 4.10 -6.25
C TYR A 166 -2.75 3.81 -4.93
N VAL A 167 -4.08 3.66 -4.95
CA VAL A 167 -4.89 3.28 -3.81
C VAL A 167 -5.94 2.27 -4.24
N ILE A 168 -6.46 1.55 -3.27
CA ILE A 168 -7.68 0.75 -3.43
C ILE A 168 -8.87 1.70 -3.27
N GLY A 169 -9.60 1.95 -4.35
CA GLY A 169 -10.92 2.56 -4.28
C GLY A 169 -11.96 1.50 -3.99
N ALA A 170 -12.73 1.69 -2.91
CA ALA A 170 -13.76 0.73 -2.52
C ALA A 170 -15.16 1.33 -2.70
N ASP A 171 -16.02 0.54 -3.34
CA ASP A 171 -17.46 0.70 -3.38
C ASP A 171 -18.10 -0.58 -2.80
N ARG A 172 -18.79 -1.37 -3.61
CA ARG A 172 -19.18 -2.76 -3.33
C ARG A 172 -18.04 -3.76 -3.60
N VAL A 173 -17.07 -3.36 -4.42
CA VAL A 173 -15.86 -4.10 -4.79
C VAL A 173 -14.63 -3.21 -4.56
N GLU A 174 -13.43 -3.77 -4.68
CA GLU A 174 -12.17 -3.04 -4.53
C GLU A 174 -11.46 -2.96 -5.89
N ARG A 175 -11.14 -1.76 -6.37
CA ARG A 175 -10.42 -1.54 -7.64
C ARG A 175 -9.22 -0.63 -7.44
N THR A 176 -8.25 -0.71 -8.36
CA THR A 176 -7.05 0.13 -8.30
C THR A 176 -7.33 1.51 -8.90
N TYR A 177 -7.13 2.55 -8.10
CA TYR A 177 -7.22 3.95 -8.49
C TYR A 177 -5.84 4.61 -8.47
N HIS A 178 -5.64 5.56 -9.36
CA HIS A 178 -4.39 6.28 -9.57
C HIS A 178 -4.60 7.79 -9.44
N PHE A 179 -3.65 8.43 -8.78
CA PHE A 179 -3.59 9.88 -8.63
C PHE A 179 -2.16 10.35 -8.88
N THR A 180 -2.03 11.58 -9.36
CA THR A 180 -0.72 12.23 -9.53
C THR A 180 -0.62 13.51 -8.70
N SER A 181 0.60 13.89 -8.34
CA SER A 181 0.87 15.09 -7.55
C SER A 181 2.25 15.68 -7.86
N SER A 182 2.39 17.00 -7.81
CA SER A 182 3.69 17.67 -7.93
C SER A 182 4.44 17.78 -6.59
N ASP A 183 3.73 17.71 -5.46
CA ASP A 183 4.25 17.95 -4.10
C ASP A 183 4.10 16.74 -3.16
N GLY A 184 3.27 15.77 -3.52
CA GLY A 184 2.94 14.61 -2.70
C GLY A 184 1.88 14.92 -1.63
N GLU A 185 1.27 16.10 -1.67
CA GLU A 185 0.24 16.58 -0.74
C GLU A 185 -1.12 16.64 -1.42
N LYS A 186 -1.17 17.29 -2.59
CA LYS A 186 -2.40 17.51 -3.34
C LYS A 186 -2.45 16.55 -4.51
N TRP A 187 -3.46 15.69 -4.52
CA TRP A 187 -3.59 14.59 -5.46
C TRP A 187 -4.68 14.89 -6.50
N THR A 188 -4.35 14.73 -7.78
CA THR A 188 -5.28 14.85 -8.90
C THR A 188 -5.61 13.45 -9.42
N PRO A 189 -6.91 13.06 -9.51
CA PRO A 189 -7.29 11.75 -10.00
C PRO A 189 -6.93 11.58 -11.48
N ASP A 190 -6.47 10.39 -11.83
CA ASP A 190 -6.34 9.98 -13.22
C ASP A 190 -7.72 9.94 -13.90
N PRO A 191 -7.89 10.50 -15.11
CA PRO A 191 -9.16 10.47 -15.83
C PRO A 191 -9.56 9.06 -16.28
N GLY A 192 -8.61 8.13 -16.39
CA GLY A 192 -8.81 6.72 -16.72
C GLY A 192 -9.19 5.85 -15.52
N ASN A 193 -9.40 6.42 -14.33
CA ASN A 193 -9.76 5.65 -13.15
C ASN A 193 -11.09 4.88 -13.30
N PRO A 194 -11.18 3.64 -12.80
CA PRO A 194 -10.09 2.82 -12.25
C PRO A 194 -9.10 2.36 -13.34
N VAL A 195 -7.81 2.35 -13.04
CA VAL A 195 -6.72 2.19 -14.04
C VAL A 195 -6.34 0.74 -14.36
N LEU A 196 -6.91 -0.23 -13.65
CA LEU A 196 -6.71 -1.65 -13.90
C LEU A 196 -8.08 -2.30 -14.15
N ASP A 197 -8.19 -3.04 -15.25
CA ASP A 197 -9.42 -3.73 -15.62
C ASP A 197 -9.82 -4.78 -14.58
N SER A 198 -11.07 -5.21 -14.59
CA SER A 198 -11.63 -6.19 -13.63
C SER A 198 -12.43 -7.29 -14.35
N GLY A 199 -11.90 -7.79 -15.49
CA GLY A 199 -12.57 -8.78 -16.33
C GLY A 199 -12.14 -10.24 -16.15
N GLY A 200 -10.97 -10.48 -15.53
CA GLY A 200 -10.36 -11.81 -15.42
C GLY A 200 -10.65 -12.54 -14.10
N TRP A 201 -9.64 -13.25 -13.60
CA TRP A 201 -9.71 -13.90 -12.29
C TRP A 201 -9.83 -12.89 -11.13
N HIS A 202 -9.38 -11.65 -11.32
CA HIS A 202 -9.40 -10.54 -10.34
C HIS A 202 -10.65 -9.64 -10.49
N ASN A 203 -11.85 -10.24 -10.61
CA ASN A 203 -13.09 -9.49 -10.85
C ASN A 203 -13.81 -8.98 -9.58
N PHE A 204 -13.22 -9.21 -8.40
CA PHE A 204 -13.78 -8.77 -7.13
C PHE A 204 -12.88 -7.75 -6.45
N TYR A 205 -11.72 -8.14 -5.94
CA TYR A 205 -10.79 -7.22 -5.30
C TYR A 205 -9.52 -7.13 -6.13
N THR A 206 -9.09 -5.92 -6.49
CA THR A 206 -7.87 -5.67 -7.27
C THR A 206 -7.05 -4.56 -6.63
N ARG A 207 -5.87 -4.90 -6.10
CA ARG A 207 -5.07 -4.07 -5.22
C ARG A 207 -3.65 -3.88 -5.76
N PRO A 208 -3.09 -2.67 -5.74
CA PRO A 208 -1.70 -2.44 -6.13
C PRO A 208 -0.76 -3.03 -5.06
N ALA A 209 0.12 -3.95 -5.43
CA ALA A 209 1.11 -4.52 -4.49
C ALA A 209 2.45 -3.82 -4.61
N CYS A 210 3.00 -3.70 -5.82
CA CYS A 210 4.31 -3.10 -6.06
C CYS A 210 4.41 -2.61 -7.50
N VAL A 211 5.20 -1.56 -7.73
CA VAL A 211 5.56 -1.08 -9.07
C VAL A 211 7.08 -0.99 -9.13
N LEU A 212 7.66 -1.61 -10.15
CA LEU A 212 9.10 -1.72 -10.33
C LEU A 212 9.48 -1.22 -11.72
N PRO A 213 10.53 -0.38 -11.86
CA PRO A 213 11.08 -0.08 -13.18
C PRO A 213 11.52 -1.36 -13.89
N ASP A 214 11.10 -1.52 -15.14
CA ASP A 214 11.47 -2.65 -15.99
C ASP A 214 11.64 -2.18 -17.45
N GLY A 215 12.88 -2.21 -17.95
CA GLY A 215 13.20 -1.73 -19.30
C GLY A 215 12.78 -0.28 -19.54
N VAL A 216 11.85 -0.10 -20.47
CA VAL A 216 11.31 1.22 -20.88
C VAL A 216 10.04 1.62 -20.13
N GLY A 217 9.55 0.77 -19.23
CA GLY A 217 8.33 1.00 -18.47
C GLY A 217 8.44 0.43 -17.06
N TYR A 218 7.33 -0.15 -16.59
CA TYR A 218 7.19 -0.62 -15.23
C TYR A 218 6.44 -1.95 -15.18
N LEU A 219 7.01 -2.90 -14.44
CA LEU A 219 6.29 -4.07 -13.97
C LEU A 219 5.37 -3.64 -12.83
N PHE A 220 4.09 -3.94 -12.97
CA PHE A 220 3.05 -3.65 -12.01
C PHE A 220 2.57 -4.95 -11.38
N VAL A 221 2.97 -5.21 -10.14
CA VAL A 221 2.49 -6.37 -9.38
C VAL A 221 1.23 -5.97 -8.65
N TYR A 222 0.17 -6.75 -8.85
CA TYR A 222 -1.12 -6.53 -8.20
C TYR A 222 -1.59 -7.79 -7.49
N GLU A 223 -2.53 -7.61 -6.60
CA GLU A 223 -3.23 -8.66 -5.89
C GLU A 223 -4.69 -8.67 -6.31
N GLY A 224 -5.25 -9.85 -6.52
CA GLY A 224 -6.57 -10.04 -7.12
C GLY A 224 -7.42 -11.08 -6.39
N SER A 225 -8.74 -11.03 -6.56
CA SER A 225 -9.61 -12.15 -6.22
C SER A 225 -10.83 -12.25 -7.12
N ASN A 226 -11.40 -13.45 -7.19
CA ASN A 226 -12.64 -13.70 -7.91
C ASN A 226 -13.83 -13.73 -6.96
N LEU A 227 -14.96 -13.15 -7.37
CA LEU A 227 -16.20 -13.15 -6.59
C LEU A 227 -16.68 -14.57 -6.25
N SER A 228 -16.39 -15.55 -7.12
CA SER A 228 -16.80 -16.95 -6.93
C SER A 228 -15.87 -17.75 -6.01
N TRP A 229 -14.71 -17.21 -5.63
CA TRP A 229 -13.79 -17.91 -4.75
C TRP A 229 -14.33 -17.98 -3.32
N ARG A 230 -13.89 -19.00 -2.58
CA ARG A 230 -14.14 -19.07 -1.15
C ARG A 230 -13.42 -17.91 -0.45
N ASP A 231 -14.14 -17.21 0.42
CA ASP A 231 -13.64 -16.09 1.23
C ASP A 231 -12.84 -15.07 0.39
N PRO A 232 -13.40 -14.50 -0.69
CA PRO A 232 -12.65 -13.76 -1.71
C PRO A 232 -12.09 -12.41 -1.23
N VAL A 233 -12.45 -12.01 0.00
CA VAL A 233 -11.86 -10.86 0.72
C VAL A 233 -10.50 -11.20 1.34
N TYR A 234 -10.24 -12.49 1.60
CA TYR A 234 -9.04 -13.02 2.26
C TYR A 234 -8.23 -13.96 1.36
N ASN A 235 -8.90 -14.65 0.45
CA ASN A 235 -8.28 -15.52 -0.54
C ASN A 235 -7.93 -14.69 -1.78
N ILE A 236 -6.71 -14.16 -1.76
CA ILE A 236 -6.19 -13.22 -2.74
C ILE A 236 -4.96 -13.85 -3.37
N ALA A 237 -4.83 -13.74 -4.69
CA ALA A 237 -3.69 -14.25 -5.45
C ALA A 237 -2.94 -13.09 -6.12
N THR A 238 -1.76 -13.38 -6.66
CA THR A 238 -0.88 -12.36 -7.26
C THR A 238 -0.96 -12.39 -8.78
N GLY A 239 -1.07 -11.22 -9.39
CA GLY A 239 -0.97 -11.01 -10.83
C GLY A 239 0.15 -10.05 -11.19
N GLN A 240 0.45 -10.01 -12.49
CA GLN A 240 1.39 -9.08 -13.08
C GLN A 240 0.72 -8.33 -14.21
N ALA A 241 1.05 -7.05 -14.29
CA ALA A 241 0.68 -6.15 -15.37
C ALA A 241 1.91 -5.33 -15.77
N TYR A 242 1.82 -4.64 -16.90
CA TYR A 242 2.89 -3.79 -17.41
C TYR A 242 2.32 -2.45 -17.85
N THR A 243 3.08 -1.38 -17.62
CA THR A 243 2.70 -0.02 -18.01
C THR A 243 3.92 0.75 -18.49
N LEU A 244 3.72 1.61 -19.49
CA LEU A 244 4.76 2.50 -20.01
C LEU A 244 4.71 3.89 -19.37
N ASP A 245 3.57 4.28 -18.80
CA ASP A 245 3.28 5.66 -18.38
C ASP A 245 2.64 5.75 -16.99
N LEU A 246 2.52 4.63 -16.27
CA LEU A 246 1.90 4.52 -14.96
C LEU A 246 0.38 4.82 -14.94
N SER A 247 -0.23 5.17 -16.07
CA SER A 247 -1.66 5.45 -16.17
C SER A 247 -2.41 4.34 -16.90
N HIS A 248 -1.83 3.79 -17.96
CA HIS A 248 -2.41 2.71 -18.74
C HIS A 248 -1.75 1.39 -18.35
N ILE A 249 -2.46 0.57 -17.58
CA ILE A 249 -1.96 -0.70 -17.05
C ILE A 249 -2.53 -1.85 -17.87
N ILE A 250 -1.64 -2.64 -18.49
CA ILE A 250 -1.98 -3.80 -19.29
C ILE A 250 -1.73 -5.05 -18.46
N ASP A 251 -2.78 -5.76 -18.07
CA ASP A 251 -2.66 -7.04 -17.37
C ASP A 251 -2.02 -8.10 -18.29
N ILE A 252 -0.94 -8.72 -17.81
CA ILE A 252 -0.20 -9.78 -18.52
C ILE A 252 -0.49 -11.17 -17.93
N THR A 253 -1.35 -11.25 -16.91
CA THR A 253 -1.85 -12.47 -16.26
C THR A 253 -3.39 -12.54 -16.20
N PRO A 254 -4.15 -12.25 -17.27
CA PRO A 254 -5.61 -12.07 -17.18
C PRO A 254 -6.40 -13.37 -16.95
N SER A 255 -5.86 -14.51 -17.37
CA SER A 255 -6.56 -15.81 -17.31
C SER A 255 -6.40 -16.54 -15.98
N GLU A 256 -5.26 -16.38 -15.31
CA GLU A 256 -4.95 -17.03 -14.04
C GLU A 256 -3.87 -16.24 -13.26
N PRO A 257 -3.89 -16.29 -11.92
CA PRO A 257 -2.80 -15.74 -11.11
C PRO A 257 -1.49 -16.52 -11.29
N LEU A 258 -0.39 -15.96 -10.78
CA LEU A 258 0.93 -16.61 -10.71
C LEU A 258 0.93 -17.90 -9.87
#